data_AF-A0A918CSN7-F1
#
_entry.id   AF-A0A918CSN7-F1
#
_cell.length_a   1.000
_cell.length_b   1.000
_cell.length_c   1.000
_cell.angle_alpha   90.00
_cell.angle_beta   90.00
_cell.angle_gamma   90.00
#
_symmetry.space_group_name_H-M   'P 1'
#
loop_
_entity.id
_entity.type
_entity.pdbx_description
1 polymer ?
#
loop_
_entity_poly.entity_id
_entity_poly.type
_entity_poly.pdbx_seq_one_letter_code
_entity_poly.pdbx_strand_id
1 'polypeptide(L)' 'MRSFPADLTRAQQEWSAAYRQLAARPGRTELRRRLHRLSAEVFFHPYWQQRRPSPAAWWELRALARSDRAGN' A
#
# COMPACT_ATOMS: atom_id res chain seq x y z
N MET A 1 15.92 -9.18 8.05
CA MET A 1 14.58 -9.10 7.45
C MET A 1 13.87 -7.91 8.07
N ARG A 2 13.40 -6.96 7.27
CA ARG A 2 12.79 -5.71 7.76
C ARG A 2 11.31 -5.99 8.06
N SER A 3 10.94 -6.12 9.33
CA SER A 3 9.54 -6.31 9.70
C SER A 3 8.80 -4.98 9.53
N PHE A 4 8.02 -4.87 8.46
CA PHE A 4 7.02 -3.81 8.33
C PHE A 4 5.80 -4.17 9.18
N PRO A 5 5.09 -3.19 9.76
CA PRO A 5 3.84 -3.44 10.47
C PRO A 5 2.85 -4.17 9.56
N ALA A 6 2.12 -5.15 10.10
CA ALA A 6 1.11 -5.90 9.35
C ALA A 6 0.04 -4.96 8.77
N ASP A 7 -0.34 -3.91 9.50
CA ASP A 7 -1.29 -2.89 9.05
C ASP A 7 -0.78 -2.12 7.82
N LEU A 8 0.51 -1.79 7.80
CA LEU A 8 1.14 -1.10 6.66
C LEU A 8 1.21 -1.99 5.43
N THR A 9 1.60 -3.26 5.62
CA THR A 9 1.61 -4.26 4.55
C THR A 9 0.21 -4.48 3.99
N ARG A 10 -0.81 -4.62 4.85
CA ARG A 10 -2.21 -4.78 4.46
C ARG A 10 -2.74 -3.56 3.71
N ALA A 11 -2.47 -2.36 4.19
CA ALA A 11 -2.87 -1.12 3.51
C ALA A 11 -2.22 -1.00 2.11
N GLN A 12 -0.95 -1.40 1.96
CA GLN A 12 -0.27 -1.43 0.66
C GLN A 12 -0.86 -2.50 -0.28
N GLN A 13 -1.27 -3.65 0.25
CA GLN A 13 -1.95 -4.69 -0.53
C GLN A 13 -3.31 -4.21 -1.03
N GLU A 14 -4.11 -3.61 -0.16
CA GLU A 14 -5.41 -3.02 -0.52
C GLU A 14 -5.24 -1.91 -1.56
N TRP A 15 -4.24 -1.04 -1.39
CA TRP A 15 -3.91 0.01 -2.35
C TRP A 15 -3.54 -0.57 -3.71
N SER A 16 -2.73 -1.63 -3.74
CA SER A 16 -2.32 -2.29 -4.99
C SER A 16 -3.48 -3.00 -5.67
N ALA A 17 -4.38 -3.62 -4.89
CA ALA A 17 -5.59 -4.26 -5.40
C ALA A 17 -6.59 -3.23 -5.96
N ALA A 18 -6.81 -2.13 -5.24
CA ALA A 18 -7.64 -1.01 -5.69
C ALA A 18 -7.07 -0.36 -6.95
N TYR A 19 -5.74 -0.19 -7.04
CA TYR A 19 -5.07 0.31 -8.23
C TYR A 19 -5.25 -0.63 -9.43
N ARG A 20 -5.08 -1.95 -9.27
CA ARG A 20 -5.33 -2.92 -10.37
C ARG A 20 -6.79 -2.90 -10.82
N GLN A 21 -7.74 -2.83 -9.90
CA GLN A 21 -9.16 -2.72 -10.24
C GLN A 21 -9.47 -1.41 -10.97
N LEU A 22 -8.85 -0.31 -10.55
CA LEU A 22 -8.98 0.99 -11.20
C LEU A 22 -8.35 0.99 -12.60
N ALA A 23 -7.17 0.38 -12.75
CA ALA A 23 -6.48 0.25 -14.04
C ALA A 23 -7.26 -0.63 -15.03
N ALA A 24 -7.92 -1.68 -14.53
CA ALA A 24 -8.77 -2.55 -15.35
C ALA A 24 -10.11 -1.89 -15.73
N ARG A 25 -10.63 -0.98 -14.90
CA ARG A 25 -11.93 -0.32 -15.13
C ARG A 25 -11.86 1.18 -14.72
N PRO A 26 -11.38 2.06 -15.61
CA PRO A 26 -11.37 3.49 -15.37
C PRO A 26 -12.81 4.00 -15.38
N GLY A 27 -13.37 4.32 -14.20
CA GLY A 27 -14.76 4.82 -14.10
C GLY A 27 -15.38 4.76 -12.71
N ARG A 28 -14.76 4.06 -11.75
CA ARG A 28 -15.25 4.02 -10.37
C ARG A 28 -14.63 5.13 -9.53
N THR A 29 -15.34 6.25 -9.42
CA THR A 29 -15.00 7.37 -8.51
C THR A 29 -14.78 6.89 -7.07
N GLU A 30 -15.51 5.87 -6.65
CA GLU A 30 -15.37 5.22 -5.34
C GLU A 30 -14.01 4.54 -5.15
N LEU A 31 -13.49 3.84 -6.17
CA LEU A 31 -12.15 3.24 -6.12
C LEU A 31 -11.07 4.31 -6.02
N ARG A 32 -11.22 5.43 -6.72
CA ARG A 32 -10.30 6.58 -6.61
C ARG A 32 -10.32 7.18 -5.21
N ARG A 33 -11.50 7.37 -4.62
CA ARG A 33 -11.64 7.85 -3.23
C ARG A 33 -11.01 6.88 -2.23
N ARG A 34 -11.23 5.57 -2.41
CA ARG A 34 -10.62 4.54 -1.56
C ARG A 34 -9.09 4.52 -1.71
N LEU A 35 -8.57 4.67 -2.92
CA LEU A 35 -7.13 4.77 -3.18
C LEU A 35 -6.50 5.98 -2.47
N HIS A 36 -7.15 7.15 -2.50
CA HIS A 36 -6.65 8.33 -1.79
C HIS A 36 -6.66 8.16 -0.28
N ARG A 37 -7.70 7.54 0.30
CA ARG A 37 -7.75 7.23 1.75
C ARG A 37 -6.64 6.26 2.14
N LEU A 38 -6.49 5.15 1.41
CA LEU A 38 -5.41 4.17 1.64
C LEU A 38 -4.03 4.83 1.48
N SER A 39 -3.87 5.70 0.48
CA SER A 39 -2.62 6.45 0.31
C SER A 39 -2.34 7.36 1.51
N ALA A 40 -3.35 8.03 2.06
CA ALA A 40 -3.21 8.85 3.27
C ALA A 40 -2.86 7.99 4.49
N GLU A 41 -3.55 6.87 4.72
CA GLU A 41 -3.25 5.96 5.82
C GLU A 41 -1.82 5.41 5.76
N VAL A 42 -1.36 5.04 4.57
CA VAL A 42 0.01 4.56 4.37
C VAL A 42 1.02 5.70 4.52
N PHE A 43 0.79 6.89 3.96
CA PHE A 43 1.73 8.02 4.04
C PHE A 43 1.82 8.64 5.44
N PHE A 44 0.69 8.80 6.13
CA PHE A 44 0.62 9.37 7.48
C PHE A 44 0.92 8.35 8.58
N HIS A 45 1.21 7.10 8.22
CA HIS A 45 1.48 6.05 9.19
C HIS A 45 2.65 6.44 10.13
N PRO A 46 2.53 6.26 11.45
CA PRO A 46 3.56 6.64 12.43
C PRO A 46 4.91 5.96 12.18
N TYR A 47 4.89 4.81 11.49
CA TYR A 47 6.11 4.13 10.99
C TYR A 47 7.00 5.04 10.12
N TRP A 48 6.42 5.86 9.25
CA TRP A 48 7.16 6.81 8.42
C TRP A 48 7.52 8.10 9.15
N GLN A 49 6.77 8.45 10.19
CA GLN A 49 7.12 9.57 11.06
C GLN A 49 8.38 9.26 11.86
N GLN A 50 8.54 8.00 12.31
CA GLN A 50 9.73 7.53 13.03
C GLN A 50 10.92 7.24 12.11
N ARG A 51 10.68 6.92 10.83
CA ARG A 51 11.74 6.62 9.85
C ARG A 51 11.48 7.39 8.57
N ARG A 52 12.38 8.31 8.23
CA ARG A 52 12.32 9.11 6.99
C ARG A 52 11.99 8.17 5.81
N PRO A 53 10.83 8.33 5.14
CA PRO A 53 10.43 7.43 4.07
C PRO A 53 11.45 7.53 2.93
N SER A 54 12.21 6.46 2.71
CA SER A 54 13.10 6.36 1.56
C SER A 54 12.38 5.71 0.38
N PRO A 55 12.69 6.10 -0.87
CA PRO A 55 12.12 5.44 -2.05
C PRO A 55 12.35 3.92 -2.03
N ALA A 56 13.49 3.48 -1.49
CA ALA A 56 13.81 2.06 -1.33
C ALA A 56 12.86 1.35 -0.35
N ALA A 57 12.51 1.98 0.79
CA ALA A 57 11.57 1.40 1.75
C ALA A 57 10.15 1.26 1.17
N TRP A 58 9.74 2.19 0.30
CA TRP A 58 8.50 2.09 -0.45
C TRP A 58 8.50 0.92 -1.44
N TRP A 59 9.61 0.73 -2.15
CA TRP A 59 9.77 -0.40 -3.07
C TRP A 59 9.78 -1.75 -2.34
N GLU A 60 10.47 -1.85 -1.19
CA GLU A 60 10.47 -3.03 -0.32
C GLU A 60 9.05 -3.36 0.18
N LEU A 61 8.31 -2.37 0.67
CA LEU A 61 6.93 -2.56 1.14
C LEU A 61 6.02 -3.06 0.00
N ARG A 62 6.17 -2.52 -1.21
CA ARG A 62 5.38 -2.91 -2.38
C ARG A 62 5.78 -4.27 -2.96
N ALA A 63 7.03 -4.69 -2.76
CA ALA A 63 7.48 -6.05 -3.08
C ALA A 63 6.93 -7.05 -2.05
N LEU A 64 7.04 -6.75 -0.75
CA LEU A 64 6.54 -7.59 0.33
C LEU A 64 5.02 -7.81 0.25
N ALA A 65 4.26 -6.74 0.01
CA ALA A 65 2.82 -6.80 -0.18
C ALA A 65 2.41 -7.67 -1.40
N ARG A 66 3.24 -7.77 -2.44
CA ARG A 66 2.97 -8.66 -3.58
C ARG A 66 3.27 -10.12 -3.25
N SER A 67 4.33 -10.38 -2.49
CA SER A 67 4.73 -11.73 -2.09
C SER A 67 3.78 -12.35 -1.07
N ASP A 68 3.27 -11.57 -0.12
CA ASP A 68 2.33 -12.03 0.92
C ASP A 68 1.00 -12.52 0.32
N ARG A 69 0.50 -11.84 -0.71
CA ARG A 69 -0.71 -12.27 -1.45
C ARG A 69 -0.53 -13.57 -2.24
N ALA A 70 0.70 -13.93 -2.58
CA ALA A 70 0.99 -15.18 -3.30
C ALA A 70 1.17 -16.37 -2.33
N GLY A 71 1.17 -16.14 -1.02
CA GLY A 71 1.45 -17.14 0.01
C GLY A 71 0.24 -17.59 0.84
N ASN A 72 -1.00 -17.25 0.45
CA ASN A 72 -2.22 -17.70 1.14
C ASN A 72 -3.26 -18.27 0.18
#